data_AF-W4E2T6-F1
#
_entry.id   AF-W4E2T6-F1
#
_cell.length_a   1.000
_cell.length_b   1.000
_cell.length_c   1.000
_cell.angle_alpha   90.00
_cell.angle_beta   90.00
_cell.angle_gamma   90.00
#
_symmetry.space_group_name_H-M   'P 1'
#
loop_
_entity.id
_entity.type
_entity.pdbx_description
1 polymer ?
#
loop_
_entity_poly.entity_id
_entity_poly.type
_entity_poly.pdbx_seq_one_letter_code
_entity_poly.pdbx_strand_id
1 'polypeptide(L)'
;MVVYIDLIFAANLLIDGVLLWLTSWLVKHKVSWWRLTLSALAGALYVVMMFVPELSFLYTFLVKFGLSVLMIWIAFGFRSLQSYLRAFGAFYIINFAAAGGIIGVHYLLQSSGDLWKGMIFTSSGGQAYRLKIGFWFVLALLPLVLLLFKLIQSSRRHREQLDSYIGEVTVEIDGVSVTCPGLLDTGNRLSDPLTRIPVMVMEASLWEGHLPASWKGRLTQTGADTLVLETDGQSFAWQDRVRLVPYRGVNRGASFMLALKPDKVRIELGGDTFCSTRVLIGLDGGTLSGDGAYRAVIHPDLTHKESAPEAPADKVMG
;
A
#
# COMPACT_ATOMS: atom_id res chain seq x y z
N MET A 1 -53.05 2.74 -10.57
CA MET A 1 -52.12 3.31 -9.56
C MET A 1 -51.35 4.43 -10.23
N VAL A 2 -51.32 5.64 -9.66
CA VAL A 2 -50.51 6.75 -10.17
C VAL A 2 -49.08 6.55 -9.68
N VAL A 3 -48.10 6.65 -10.58
CA VAL A 3 -46.67 6.50 -10.26
C VAL A 3 -45.97 7.84 -10.53
N TYR A 4 -45.32 8.39 -9.50
CA TYR A 4 -44.59 9.66 -9.56
C TYR A 4 -43.13 9.40 -9.94
N ILE A 5 -42.81 9.58 -11.22
CA ILE A 5 -41.48 9.29 -11.80
C ILE A 5 -40.40 10.19 -11.22
N ASP A 6 -40.74 11.46 -10.97
CA ASP A 6 -39.92 12.47 -10.31
C ASP A 6 -39.48 12.05 -8.91
N LEU A 7 -40.38 11.50 -8.10
CA LEU A 7 -40.06 11.00 -6.77
C LEU A 7 -39.14 9.77 -6.82
N ILE A 8 -39.40 8.85 -7.75
CA ILE A 8 -38.54 7.66 -7.96
C ILE A 8 -37.14 8.09 -8.39
N PHE A 9 -37.04 9.04 -9.31
CA PHE A 9 -35.76 9.58 -9.76
C PHE A 9 -34.99 10.22 -8.61
N ALA A 10 -35.62 11.12 -7.85
CA ALA A 10 -34.99 11.81 -6.73
C ALA A 10 -34.54 10.84 -5.62
N ALA A 11 -35.36 9.83 -5.30
CA ALA A 11 -35.03 8.80 -4.33
C ALA A 11 -33.82 7.97 -4.77
N ASN A 12 -33.78 7.51 -6.03
CA ASN A 12 -32.65 6.73 -6.55
C ASN A 12 -31.39 7.57 -6.65
N LEU A 13 -31.49 8.84 -7.04
CA LEU A 13 -30.36 9.77 -7.06
C LEU A 13 -29.74 9.92 -5.66
N LEU A 14 -30.57 10.06 -4.63
CA LEU A 14 -30.10 10.16 -3.25
C LEU A 14 -29.49 8.85 -2.76
N ILE A 15 -30.18 7.72 -2.97
CA ILE A 15 -29.72 6.40 -2.53
C ILE A 15 -28.39 6.05 -3.20
N ASP A 16 -28.30 6.16 -4.52
CA ASP A 16 -27.06 5.87 -5.26
C ASP A 16 -25.92 6.80 -4.83
N GLY A 17 -26.22 8.09 -4.61
CA GLY A 17 -25.26 9.06 -4.08
C GLY A 17 -24.71 8.66 -2.72
N VAL A 18 -25.58 8.26 -1.78
CA VAL A 18 -25.20 7.80 -0.44
C VAL A 18 -24.38 6.52 -0.51
N LEU A 19 -24.78 5.54 -1.33
CA LEU A 19 -24.05 4.28 -1.49
C LEU A 19 -22.65 4.49 -2.06
N LEU A 20 -22.51 5.35 -3.07
CA LEU A 20 -21.22 5.70 -3.67
C LEU A 20 -20.33 6.49 -2.69
N TRP A 21 -20.93 7.41 -1.92
CA TRP A 21 -20.22 8.13 -0.87
C TRP A 21 -19.70 7.19 0.22
N LEU A 22 -20.54 6.28 0.73
CA LEU A 22 -20.14 5.24 1.69
C LEU A 22 -19.03 4.34 1.12
N THR A 23 -19.11 4.03 -0.19
CA THR A 23 -18.06 3.25 -0.88
C THR A 23 -16.73 4.00 -0.86
N SER A 24 -16.75 5.32 -1.11
CA SER A 24 -15.54 6.15 -1.06
C SER A 24 -14.94 6.22 0.35
N TRP A 25 -15.80 6.31 1.36
CA TRP A 25 -15.42 6.31 2.77
C TRP A 25 -14.78 4.96 3.18
N LEU A 26 -15.41 3.84 2.82
CA LEU A 26 -14.92 2.49 3.15
C LEU A 26 -13.57 2.17 2.49
N VAL A 27 -13.36 2.65 1.26
CA VAL A 27 -12.13 2.44 0.49
C VAL A 27 -11.04 3.48 0.80
N LYS A 28 -11.38 4.50 1.60
CA LYS A 28 -10.52 5.66 1.93
C LYS A 28 -10.01 6.39 0.68
N HIS A 29 -10.85 6.50 -0.35
CA HIS A 29 -10.51 7.22 -1.58
C HIS A 29 -11.13 8.61 -1.57
N LYS A 30 -10.30 9.64 -1.81
CA LYS A 30 -10.81 11.02 -2.00
C LYS A 30 -11.43 11.11 -3.39
N VAL A 31 -12.75 11.23 -3.45
CA VAL A 31 -13.52 11.41 -4.68
C VAL A 31 -14.11 12.81 -4.70
N SER A 32 -14.11 13.47 -5.87
CA SER A 32 -14.75 14.77 -6.02
C SER A 32 -16.28 14.61 -6.04
N TRP A 33 -16.99 15.52 -5.37
CA TRP A 33 -18.45 15.47 -5.24
C TRP A 33 -19.18 15.41 -6.59
N TRP A 34 -18.69 16.13 -7.60
CA TRP A 34 -19.32 16.13 -8.93
C TRP A 34 -19.29 14.75 -9.62
N ARG A 35 -18.27 13.92 -9.34
CA ARG A 35 -18.17 12.57 -9.91
C ARG A 35 -19.17 11.62 -9.26
N LEU A 36 -19.37 11.78 -7.95
CA LEU A 36 -20.40 11.04 -7.22
C LEU A 36 -21.79 11.40 -7.74
N THR A 37 -22.08 12.70 -7.94
CA THR A 37 -23.37 13.12 -8.48
C THR A 37 -23.58 12.63 -9.91
N LEU A 38 -22.56 12.71 -10.77
CA LEU A 38 -22.67 12.21 -12.15
C LEU A 38 -22.92 10.69 -12.20
N SER A 39 -22.23 9.94 -11.35
CA SER A 39 -22.43 8.50 -11.25
C SER A 39 -23.82 8.16 -10.69
N ALA A 40 -24.30 8.89 -9.69
CA ALA A 40 -25.64 8.70 -9.13
C ALA A 40 -26.74 9.08 -10.13
N LEU A 41 -26.53 10.12 -10.95
CA LEU A 41 -27.43 10.47 -12.05
C LEU A 41 -27.56 9.33 -13.07
N ALA A 42 -26.45 8.65 -13.40
CA ALA A 42 -26.47 7.51 -14.31
C ALA A 42 -27.34 6.36 -13.75
N GLY A 43 -27.23 6.07 -12.45
CA GLY A 43 -28.08 5.08 -11.77
C GLY A 43 -29.56 5.49 -11.72
N ALA A 44 -29.84 6.72 -11.32
CA ALA A 44 -31.20 7.25 -11.24
C ALA A 44 -31.90 7.27 -12.62
N LEU A 45 -31.18 7.66 -13.68
CA LEU A 45 -31.71 7.67 -15.04
C LEU A 45 -32.03 6.25 -15.52
N TYR A 46 -31.18 5.27 -15.20
CA TYR A 46 -31.43 3.87 -15.52
C TYR A 46 -32.72 3.34 -14.87
N VAL A 47 -33.08 3.79 -13.66
CA VAL A 47 -34.33 3.37 -13.01
C VAL A 47 -35.55 3.96 -13.72
N VAL A 48 -35.48 5.23 -14.16
CA VAL A 48 -36.58 5.87 -14.91
C VAL A 48 -36.85 5.20 -16.26
N MET A 49 -35.82 4.63 -16.89
CA MET A 49 -35.99 3.88 -18.15
C MET A 49 -36.96 2.68 -18.03
N MET A 50 -37.35 2.25 -16.82
CA MET A 50 -38.19 1.06 -16.64
C MET A 50 -39.63 1.33 -17.08
N PHE A 51 -40.00 2.60 -17.14
CA PHE A 51 -41.30 3.07 -17.59
C PHE A 51 -41.41 3.15 -19.13
N VAL A 52 -40.33 2.83 -19.86
CA VAL A 52 -40.31 2.76 -21.33
C VAL A 52 -40.27 1.29 -21.76
N PRO A 53 -41.39 0.69 -22.20
CA PRO A 53 -41.48 -0.75 -22.49
C PRO A 53 -40.48 -1.25 -23.54
N GLU A 54 -40.17 -0.40 -24.52
CA GLU A 54 -39.19 -0.66 -25.59
C GLU A 54 -37.76 -0.87 -25.04
N LEU A 55 -37.46 -0.34 -23.85
CA LEU A 55 -36.19 -0.47 -23.16
C LEU A 55 -36.12 -1.66 -22.19
N SER A 56 -37.09 -2.56 -22.22
CA SER A 56 -37.13 -3.73 -21.32
C SER A 56 -35.87 -4.61 -21.37
N PHE A 57 -35.17 -4.64 -22.51
CA PHE A 57 -33.88 -5.35 -22.65
C PHE A 57 -32.77 -4.80 -21.73
N LEU A 58 -32.87 -3.55 -21.27
CA LEU A 58 -31.91 -2.95 -20.33
C LEU A 58 -32.00 -3.56 -18.93
N TYR A 59 -33.03 -4.34 -18.60
CA TYR A 59 -33.24 -4.90 -17.25
C TYR A 59 -32.67 -6.30 -17.06
N THR A 60 -31.86 -6.78 -18.00
CA THR A 60 -31.11 -8.03 -17.85
C THR A 60 -30.02 -7.92 -16.78
N PHE A 61 -29.64 -9.05 -16.19
CA PHE A 61 -28.56 -9.12 -15.21
C PHE A 61 -27.26 -8.49 -15.74
N LEU A 62 -26.93 -8.76 -17.00
CA LEU A 62 -25.68 -8.32 -17.61
C LEU A 62 -25.63 -6.80 -17.78
N VAL A 63 -26.74 -6.17 -18.16
CA VAL A 63 -26.83 -4.71 -18.27
C VAL A 63 -26.76 -4.05 -16.89
N LYS A 64 -27.42 -4.61 -15.87
CA LYS A 64 -27.32 -4.12 -14.49
C LYS A 64 -25.89 -4.19 -13.96
N PHE A 65 -25.21 -5.30 -14.23
CA PHE A 65 -23.80 -5.48 -13.89
C PHE A 65 -22.91 -4.50 -14.67
N GLY A 66 -23.14 -4.32 -15.97
CA GLY A 66 -22.43 -3.32 -16.77
C GLY A 66 -22.64 -1.90 -16.26
N LEU A 67 -23.84 -1.56 -15.80
CA LEU A 67 -24.16 -0.26 -15.21
C LEU A 67 -23.40 -0.06 -13.89
N SER A 68 -23.34 -1.06 -13.01
CA SER A 68 -22.58 -0.92 -11.76
C SER A 68 -21.09 -0.73 -12.04
N VAL A 69 -20.53 -1.42 -13.05
CA VAL A 69 -19.17 -1.17 -13.53
C VAL A 69 -19.05 0.28 -14.01
N LEU A 70 -19.94 0.75 -14.88
CA LEU A 70 -19.92 2.12 -15.38
C LEU A 70 -20.00 3.17 -14.26
N MET A 71 -20.89 2.99 -13.28
CA MET A 71 -21.02 3.89 -12.13
C MET A 71 -19.72 3.97 -11.33
N ILE A 72 -19.10 2.83 -11.01
CA ILE A 72 -17.82 2.82 -10.28
C ILE A 72 -16.71 3.49 -11.09
N TRP A 73 -16.70 3.31 -12.41
CA TRP A 73 -15.76 4.01 -13.27
C TRP A 73 -15.98 5.53 -13.29
N ILE A 74 -17.21 6.00 -13.41
CA ILE A 74 -17.55 7.43 -13.37
C ILE A 74 -17.12 8.02 -12.02
N ALA A 75 -17.50 7.39 -10.91
CA ALA A 75 -17.22 7.87 -9.55
C ALA A 75 -15.72 7.83 -9.20
N PHE A 76 -15.06 6.68 -9.37
CA PHE A 76 -13.71 6.46 -8.85
C PHE A 76 -12.62 6.58 -9.93
N GLY A 77 -12.95 6.24 -11.18
CA GLY A 77 -12.02 6.24 -12.30
C GLY A 77 -11.15 5.01 -12.31
N PHE A 78 -10.30 4.91 -13.33
CA PHE A 78 -9.37 3.79 -13.46
C PHE A 78 -7.95 4.23 -13.13
N ARG A 79 -7.46 3.85 -11.95
CA ARG A 79 -6.03 4.04 -11.55
C ARG A 79 -5.24 2.74 -11.65
N SER A 80 -5.80 1.67 -11.09
CA SER A 80 -5.26 0.31 -11.17
C SER A 80 -6.38 -0.69 -11.00
N LEU A 81 -6.22 -1.89 -11.58
CA LEU A 81 -7.23 -2.96 -11.49
C LEU A 81 -7.54 -3.32 -10.03
N GLN A 82 -6.52 -3.38 -9.17
CA GLN A 82 -6.71 -3.66 -7.74
C GLN A 82 -7.50 -2.57 -7.01
N SER A 83 -7.26 -1.29 -7.31
CA SER A 83 -8.02 -0.19 -6.71
C SER A 83 -9.46 -0.19 -7.20
N TYR A 84 -9.67 -0.52 -8.47
CA TYR A 84 -10.98 -0.56 -9.10
C TYR A 84 -11.84 -1.70 -8.55
N LEU A 85 -11.31 -2.94 -8.52
CA LEU A 85 -11.99 -4.11 -7.98
C LEU A 85 -12.33 -3.95 -6.49
N ARG A 86 -11.52 -3.20 -5.74
CA ARG A 86 -11.81 -2.87 -4.35
C ARG A 86 -13.01 -1.94 -4.20
N ALA A 87 -13.09 -0.89 -5.00
CA ALA A 87 -14.23 0.02 -5.02
C ALA A 87 -15.50 -0.71 -5.47
N PHE A 88 -15.38 -1.54 -6.51
CA PHE A 88 -16.45 -2.39 -7.00
C PHE A 88 -16.95 -3.37 -5.92
N GLY A 89 -16.05 -4.10 -5.26
CA GLY A 89 -16.41 -5.01 -4.17
C GLY A 89 -17.03 -4.28 -2.99
N ALA A 90 -16.43 -3.18 -2.54
CA ALA A 90 -16.98 -2.34 -1.46
C ALA A 90 -18.40 -1.84 -1.77
N PHE A 91 -18.66 -1.41 -3.00
CA PHE A 91 -19.99 -0.98 -3.43
C PHE A 91 -21.03 -2.09 -3.27
N TYR A 92 -20.71 -3.32 -3.70
CA TYR A 92 -21.63 -4.45 -3.51
C TYR A 92 -21.83 -4.82 -2.04
N ILE A 93 -20.79 -4.80 -1.20
CA ILE A 93 -20.95 -5.05 0.26
C ILE A 93 -21.95 -4.06 0.84
N ILE A 94 -21.78 -2.77 0.55
CA ILE A 94 -22.63 -1.71 1.07
C ILE A 94 -24.05 -1.85 0.52
N ASN A 95 -24.21 -2.16 -0.77
CA ASN A 95 -25.52 -2.35 -1.40
C ASN A 95 -26.27 -3.54 -0.77
N PHE A 96 -25.59 -4.68 -0.57
CA PHE A 96 -26.17 -5.84 0.11
C PHE A 96 -26.49 -5.57 1.58
N ALA A 97 -25.62 -4.85 2.29
CA ALA A 97 -25.87 -4.46 3.68
C ALA A 97 -27.09 -3.52 3.80
N ALA A 98 -27.21 -2.53 2.90
CA ALA A 98 -28.34 -1.62 2.85
C ALA A 98 -29.64 -2.36 2.53
N ALA A 99 -29.65 -3.20 1.49
CA ALA A 99 -30.82 -4.00 1.13
C ALA A 99 -31.23 -4.97 2.25
N GLY A 100 -30.26 -5.68 2.84
CA GLY A 100 -30.48 -6.58 3.97
C GLY A 100 -30.99 -5.84 5.22
N GLY A 101 -30.47 -4.65 5.49
CA GLY A 101 -30.93 -3.79 6.58
C GLY A 101 -32.38 -3.32 6.40
N ILE A 102 -32.75 -2.87 5.19
CA ILE A 102 -34.12 -2.48 4.87
C ILE A 102 -35.07 -3.67 5.05
N ILE A 103 -34.72 -4.85 4.52
CA ILE A 103 -35.52 -6.07 4.66
C ILE A 103 -35.63 -6.48 6.14
N GLY A 104 -34.53 -6.43 6.89
CA GLY A 104 -34.50 -6.79 8.31
C GLY A 104 -35.38 -5.87 9.17
N VAL A 105 -35.27 -4.55 8.97
CA VAL A 105 -36.12 -3.57 9.66
C VAL A 105 -37.59 -3.77 9.29
N HIS A 106 -37.88 -3.98 8.01
CA HIS A 106 -39.24 -4.24 7.55
C HIS A 106 -39.83 -5.49 8.25
N TYR A 107 -39.05 -6.57 8.37
CA TYR A 107 -39.50 -7.78 9.06
C TYR A 107 -39.72 -7.56 10.57
N LEU A 108 -38.85 -6.80 11.23
CA LEU A 108 -39.00 -6.47 12.66
C LEU A 108 -40.25 -5.63 12.95
N LEU A 109 -40.69 -4.81 11.99
CA LEU A 109 -41.85 -3.93 12.13
C LEU A 109 -43.17 -4.59 11.71
N GLN A 110 -43.13 -5.76 11.05
CA GLN A 110 -44.34 -6.48 10.65
C GLN A 110 -45.02 -7.16 11.85
N SER A 111 -46.34 -6.98 11.97
CA SER A 111 -47.14 -7.69 12.95
C SER A 111 -47.31 -9.16 12.55
N SER A 112 -47.40 -10.06 13.53
CA SER A 112 -47.51 -11.52 13.32
C SER A 112 -48.73 -11.92 12.44
N GLY A 113 -49.75 -11.05 12.32
CA GLY A 113 -50.96 -11.29 11.54
C GLY A 113 -50.82 -11.07 10.02
N ASP A 114 -49.85 -10.24 9.58
CA ASP A 114 -49.64 -9.94 8.16
C ASP A 114 -48.71 -10.94 7.47
N LEU A 115 -47.82 -11.58 8.24
CA LEU A 115 -46.93 -12.64 7.76
C LEU A 115 -47.71 -13.86 7.24
N TRP A 116 -48.82 -14.20 7.89
CA TRP A 116 -49.69 -15.32 7.48
C TRP A 116 -50.57 -14.98 6.26
N LYS A 117 -51.01 -13.74 6.11
CA LYS A 117 -51.81 -13.29 4.95
C LYS A 117 -50.95 -13.10 3.69
N GLY A 118 -49.69 -12.68 3.84
CA GLY A 118 -48.73 -12.54 2.74
C GLY A 118 -48.22 -13.87 2.15
N MET A 119 -48.29 -14.97 2.90
CA MET A 119 -47.91 -16.30 2.41
C MET A 119 -48.99 -17.01 1.58
N ILE A 120 -50.25 -16.54 1.58
CA ILE A 120 -51.39 -17.28 0.99
C ILE A 120 -51.92 -16.69 -0.33
N PHE A 121 -51.48 -15.51 -0.81
CA PHE A 121 -51.98 -14.98 -2.08
C PHE A 121 -50.89 -14.67 -3.12
N THR A 122 -50.56 -15.70 -3.90
CA THR A 122 -50.42 -15.56 -5.36
C THR A 122 -50.72 -16.91 -6.01
N SER A 123 -51.88 -17.03 -6.67
CA SER A 123 -52.33 -18.23 -7.42
C SER A 123 -51.48 -18.53 -8.68
N SER A 124 -50.23 -18.05 -8.72
CA SER A 124 -49.31 -18.18 -9.86
C SER A 124 -47.90 -18.57 -9.43
N GLY A 125 -47.71 -19.34 -8.35
CA GLY A 125 -46.51 -20.17 -8.10
C GLY A 125 -45.11 -19.54 -8.17
N GLY A 126 -44.98 -18.21 -8.30
CA GLY A 126 -43.77 -17.56 -8.82
C GLY A 126 -42.84 -16.92 -7.79
N GLN A 127 -43.22 -16.86 -6.51
CA GLN A 127 -42.42 -16.14 -5.50
C GLN A 127 -41.52 -17.04 -4.65
N ALA A 128 -41.92 -18.29 -4.38
CA ALA A 128 -41.10 -19.21 -3.59
C ALA A 128 -39.80 -19.64 -4.31
N TYR A 129 -39.83 -19.76 -5.65
CA TYR A 129 -38.65 -20.18 -6.43
C TYR A 129 -37.61 -19.05 -6.59
N ARG A 130 -38.06 -17.79 -6.72
CA ARG A 130 -37.18 -16.61 -6.78
C ARG A 130 -36.49 -16.32 -5.45
N LEU A 131 -37.20 -16.47 -4.32
CA LEU A 131 -36.62 -16.30 -2.98
C LEU A 131 -35.54 -17.34 -2.68
N LYS A 132 -35.74 -18.61 -3.07
CA LYS A 132 -34.75 -19.68 -2.88
C LYS A 132 -33.47 -19.43 -3.69
N ILE A 133 -33.58 -19.06 -4.97
CA ILE A 133 -32.41 -18.76 -5.82
C ILE A 133 -31.67 -17.51 -5.32
N GLY A 134 -32.40 -16.46 -4.93
CA GLY A 134 -31.81 -15.24 -4.37
C GLY A 134 -31.06 -15.49 -3.07
N PHE A 135 -31.58 -16.34 -2.18
CA PHE A 135 -30.94 -16.69 -0.91
C PHE A 135 -29.59 -17.39 -1.12
N TRP A 136 -29.54 -18.44 -1.95
CA TRP A 136 -28.28 -19.14 -2.24
C TRP A 136 -27.27 -18.26 -2.97
N PHE A 137 -27.74 -17.37 -3.85
CA PHE A 137 -26.88 -16.41 -4.53
C PHE A 137 -26.26 -15.38 -3.57
N VAL A 138 -27.04 -14.84 -2.62
CA VAL A 138 -26.53 -13.94 -1.57
C VAL A 138 -25.56 -14.68 -0.65
N LEU A 139 -25.88 -15.92 -0.26
CA LEU A 139 -25.02 -16.75 0.60
C LEU A 139 -23.67 -17.08 -0.06
N ALA A 140 -23.62 -17.21 -1.39
CA ALA A 140 -22.38 -17.45 -2.13
C ALA A 140 -21.60 -16.16 -2.44
N LEU A 141 -22.31 -15.07 -2.80
CA LEU A 141 -21.69 -13.82 -3.25
C LEU A 141 -21.13 -13.01 -2.07
N LEU A 142 -21.82 -12.99 -0.92
CA LEU A 142 -21.36 -12.24 0.26
C LEU A 142 -19.97 -12.69 0.76
N PRO A 143 -19.70 -14.00 1.00
CA PRO A 143 -18.36 -14.44 1.40
C PRO A 143 -17.32 -14.22 0.30
N LEU A 144 -17.68 -14.35 -0.98
CA LEU A 144 -16.76 -14.04 -2.09
C LEU A 144 -16.32 -12.57 -2.05
N VAL A 145 -17.27 -11.64 -1.89
CA VAL A 145 -16.96 -10.21 -1.86
C VAL A 145 -16.17 -9.85 -0.58
N LEU A 146 -16.51 -10.44 0.58
CA LEU A 146 -15.74 -10.25 1.81
C LEU A 146 -14.31 -10.81 1.71
N LEU A 147 -14.13 -11.95 1.06
CA LEU A 147 -12.83 -12.58 0.83
C LEU A 147 -11.98 -11.70 -0.11
N LEU A 148 -12.55 -11.24 -1.23
CA LEU A 148 -11.89 -10.29 -2.15
C LEU A 148 -11.51 -9.00 -1.43
N PHE A 149 -12.40 -8.44 -0.61
CA PHE A 149 -12.12 -7.26 0.20
C PHE A 149 -10.95 -7.50 1.17
N LYS A 150 -10.94 -8.64 1.88
CA LYS A 150 -9.88 -9.01 2.83
C LYS A 150 -8.52 -9.20 2.14
N LEU A 151 -8.46 -9.92 1.01
CA LEU A 151 -7.23 -10.13 0.24
C LEU A 151 -6.64 -8.81 -0.27
N ILE A 152 -7.50 -7.90 -0.73
CA ILE A 152 -7.06 -6.63 -1.31
C ILE A 152 -6.69 -5.62 -0.20
N GLN A 153 -7.28 -5.72 0.99
CA GLN A 153 -6.93 -4.92 2.16
C GLN A 153 -5.60 -5.37 2.79
N SER A 154 -5.34 -6.68 2.90
CA SER A 154 -4.07 -7.21 3.44
C SER A 154 -2.87 -6.77 2.60
N SER A 155 -3.02 -6.76 1.27
CA SER A 155 -1.99 -6.27 0.35
C SER A 155 -1.61 -4.79 0.57
N ARG A 156 -2.56 -3.93 0.99
CA ARG A 156 -2.23 -2.54 1.35
C ARG A 156 -1.54 -2.42 2.69
N ARG A 157 -1.95 -3.20 3.71
CA ARG A 157 -1.27 -3.17 5.02
C ARG A 157 0.19 -3.56 4.89
N HIS A 158 0.52 -4.53 4.03
CA HIS A 158 1.90 -4.90 3.80
C HIS A 158 2.70 -3.80 3.09
N ARG A 159 2.08 -3.09 2.14
CA ARG A 159 2.72 -1.95 1.45
C ARG A 159 2.90 -0.74 2.36
N GLU A 160 1.89 -0.40 3.17
CA GLU A 160 1.95 0.67 4.18
C GLU A 160 2.97 0.35 5.28
N GLN A 161 3.16 -0.92 5.63
CA GLN A 161 4.24 -1.35 6.52
C GLN A 161 5.61 -1.13 5.88
N LEU A 162 5.81 -1.51 4.62
CA LEU A 162 7.08 -1.28 3.91
C LEU A 162 7.41 0.21 3.76
N ASP A 163 6.43 1.05 3.44
CA ASP A 163 6.60 2.51 3.33
C ASP A 163 7.05 3.14 4.66
N SER A 164 6.69 2.55 5.82
CA SER A 164 7.16 3.04 7.13
C SER A 164 8.63 2.74 7.43
N TYR A 165 9.25 1.80 6.70
CA TYR A 165 10.66 1.45 6.84
C TYR A 165 11.53 2.06 5.74
N ILE A 166 10.96 2.70 4.71
CA ILE A 166 11.73 3.38 3.67
C ILE A 166 11.87 4.86 4.02
N GLY A 167 13.10 5.31 4.21
CA GLY A 167 13.45 6.70 4.49
C GLY A 167 14.42 7.26 3.44
N GLU A 168 14.56 8.58 3.39
CA GLU A 168 15.58 9.23 2.57
C GLU A 168 16.92 9.22 3.31
N VAL A 169 17.96 8.72 2.66
CA VAL A 169 19.32 8.70 3.19
C VAL A 169 20.16 9.67 2.38
N THR A 170 20.84 10.58 3.07
CA THR A 170 21.82 11.49 2.49
C THR A 170 23.18 11.26 3.15
N VAL A 171 24.19 10.94 2.33
CA VAL A 171 25.57 10.71 2.78
C VAL A 171 26.47 11.80 2.23
N GLU A 172 27.28 12.39 3.10
CA GLU A 172 28.22 13.46 2.76
C GLU A 172 29.67 12.99 2.96
N ILE A 173 30.49 13.13 1.92
CA ILE A 173 31.92 12.80 1.91
C ILE A 173 32.67 13.89 1.16
N ASP A 174 33.56 14.62 1.84
CA ASP A 174 34.45 15.64 1.26
C ASP A 174 33.68 16.69 0.41
N GLY A 175 32.52 17.13 0.92
CA GLY A 175 31.63 18.08 0.24
C GLY A 175 30.74 17.49 -0.86
N VAL A 176 30.88 16.20 -1.20
CA VAL A 176 29.99 15.48 -2.11
C VAL A 176 28.83 14.89 -1.31
N SER A 177 27.60 15.18 -1.74
CA SER A 177 26.38 14.66 -1.12
C SER A 177 25.66 13.71 -2.07
N VAL A 178 25.38 12.49 -1.61
CA VAL A 178 24.63 11.46 -2.35
C VAL A 178 23.35 11.13 -1.58
N THR A 179 22.21 11.23 -2.26
CA THR A 179 20.89 10.99 -1.66
C THR A 179 20.18 9.84 -2.36
N CYS A 180 19.60 8.92 -1.58
CA CYS A 180 18.81 7.80 -2.11
C CYS A 180 17.78 7.27 -1.10
N PRO A 181 16.71 6.58 -1.56
CA PRO A 181 15.81 5.85 -0.66
C PRO A 181 16.54 4.67 0.00
N GLY A 182 16.40 4.53 1.32
CA GLY A 182 16.99 3.46 2.12
C GLY A 182 15.94 2.71 2.94
N LEU A 183 16.06 1.39 2.99
CA LEU A 183 15.21 0.52 3.80
C LEU A 183 15.84 0.31 5.19
N LEU A 184 15.11 0.65 6.25
CA LEU A 184 15.43 0.26 7.62
C LEU A 184 15.28 -1.25 7.78
N ASP A 185 16.42 -1.94 7.86
CA ASP A 185 16.47 -3.38 8.09
C ASP A 185 16.85 -3.67 9.54
N THR A 186 15.85 -3.99 10.36
CA THR A 186 16.05 -4.39 11.75
C THR A 186 16.91 -5.66 11.91
N GLY A 187 17.08 -6.44 10.84
CA GLY A 187 17.92 -7.63 10.78
C GLY A 187 19.39 -7.35 10.43
N ASN A 188 19.73 -6.14 9.98
CA ASN A 188 21.10 -5.78 9.67
C ASN A 188 21.93 -5.66 10.97
N ARG A 189 22.90 -6.57 11.13
CA ARG A 189 23.84 -6.62 12.27
C ARG A 189 25.28 -6.34 11.84
N LEU A 190 25.47 -5.82 10.63
CA LEU A 190 26.79 -5.61 10.07
C LEU A 190 27.48 -4.46 10.82
N SER A 191 28.60 -4.78 11.45
CA SER A 191 29.44 -3.83 12.16
C SER A 191 30.91 -4.19 11.93
N ASP A 192 31.77 -3.17 11.96
CA ASP A 192 33.22 -3.40 11.98
C ASP A 192 33.58 -4.12 13.30
N PRO A 193 34.14 -5.34 13.28
CA PRO A 193 34.41 -6.11 14.49
C PRO A 193 35.43 -5.45 15.42
N LEU A 194 36.30 -4.58 14.90
CA LEU A 194 37.31 -3.90 15.71
C LEU A 194 36.74 -2.66 16.39
N THR A 195 36.08 -1.79 15.61
CA THR A 195 35.61 -0.48 16.11
C THR A 195 34.16 -0.51 16.60
N ARG A 196 33.41 -1.56 16.29
CA ARG A 196 31.94 -1.67 16.45
C ARG A 196 31.19 -0.49 15.86
N ILE A 197 31.68 0.04 14.74
CA ILE A 197 30.94 1.05 13.97
C ILE A 197 29.89 0.31 13.13
N PRO A 198 28.60 0.70 13.17
CA PRO A 198 27.56 0.10 12.35
C PRO A 198 27.84 0.34 10.87
N VAL A 199 27.49 -0.64 10.04
CA VAL A 199 27.66 -0.56 8.59
C VAL A 199 26.29 -0.56 7.92
N MET A 200 26.01 0.52 7.22
CA MET A 200 24.89 0.59 6.28
C MET A 200 25.37 0.17 4.90
N VAL A 201 24.51 -0.43 4.09
CA VAL A 201 24.88 -0.91 2.76
C VAL A 201 24.24 0.00 1.71
N MET A 202 25.00 0.40 0.69
CA MET A 202 24.50 1.21 -0.42
C MET A 202 24.97 0.62 -1.75
N GLU A 203 24.15 0.76 -2.78
CA GLU A 203 24.56 0.35 -4.12
C GLU A 203 25.78 1.17 -4.57
N ALA A 204 26.82 0.47 -5.04
CA ALA A 204 28.04 1.09 -5.57
C ALA A 204 27.78 1.98 -6.79
N SER A 205 26.69 1.72 -7.52
CA SER A 205 26.24 2.53 -8.65
C SER A 205 25.95 4.00 -8.28
N LEU A 206 25.62 4.27 -7.01
CA LEU A 206 25.44 5.63 -6.48
C LEU A 206 26.74 6.43 -6.42
N TRP A 207 27.89 5.75 -6.42
CA TRP A 207 29.21 6.32 -6.19
C TRP A 207 30.10 6.27 -7.45
N GLU A 208 29.55 5.92 -8.62
CA GLU A 208 30.33 5.72 -9.85
C GLU A 208 31.17 6.92 -10.28
N GLY A 209 30.75 8.15 -9.96
CA GLY A 209 31.49 9.37 -10.28
C GLY A 209 32.73 9.61 -9.40
N HIS A 210 32.86 8.87 -8.29
CA HIS A 210 33.89 9.11 -7.28
C HIS A 210 34.73 7.86 -6.95
N LEU A 211 34.28 6.68 -7.37
CA LEU A 211 35.04 5.44 -7.26
C LEU A 211 35.96 5.23 -8.48
N PRO A 212 37.06 4.47 -8.32
CA PRO A 212 37.91 4.10 -9.44
C PRO A 212 37.12 3.40 -10.55
N ALA A 213 37.39 3.77 -11.80
CA ALA A 213 36.78 3.12 -12.96
C ALA A 213 37.06 1.60 -12.99
N SER A 214 38.18 1.17 -12.40
CA SER A 214 38.58 -0.24 -12.27
C SER A 214 37.64 -1.07 -11.38
N TRP A 215 36.85 -0.44 -10.50
CA TRP A 215 35.93 -1.12 -9.59
C TRP A 215 34.55 -1.35 -10.21
N LYS A 216 34.22 -0.60 -11.28
CA LYS A 216 32.91 -0.66 -11.94
C LYS A 216 32.62 -2.05 -12.47
N GLY A 217 31.50 -2.63 -12.04
CA GLY A 217 31.05 -3.98 -12.45
C GLY A 217 31.88 -5.15 -11.88
N ARG A 218 32.98 -4.88 -11.15
CA ARG A 218 33.81 -5.93 -10.52
C ARG A 218 33.46 -6.17 -9.05
N LEU A 219 32.82 -5.21 -8.39
CA LEU A 219 32.30 -5.38 -7.02
C LEU A 219 31.29 -6.55 -6.88
N THR A 220 30.63 -6.95 -7.97
CA THR A 220 29.74 -8.12 -8.01
C THR A 220 30.46 -9.45 -8.26
N GLN A 221 31.65 -9.41 -8.87
CA GLN A 221 32.32 -10.58 -9.46
C GLN A 221 33.64 -10.95 -8.77
N THR A 222 34.31 -10.01 -8.12
CA THR A 222 35.64 -10.18 -7.51
C THR A 222 35.57 -9.95 -6.01
N GLY A 223 36.31 -10.73 -5.21
CA GLY A 223 36.41 -10.51 -3.76
C GLY A 223 37.00 -9.14 -3.46
N ALA A 224 36.47 -8.45 -2.44
CA ALA A 224 36.90 -7.11 -2.01
C ALA A 224 38.41 -7.02 -1.78
N ASP A 225 39.03 -8.08 -1.26
CA ASP A 225 40.46 -8.15 -0.95
C ASP A 225 41.33 -7.96 -2.20
N THR A 226 40.94 -8.58 -3.32
CA THR A 226 41.65 -8.48 -4.60
C THR A 226 41.54 -7.08 -5.19
N LEU A 227 40.38 -6.42 -5.03
CA LEU A 227 40.18 -5.05 -5.53
C LEU A 227 41.05 -4.04 -4.79
N VAL A 228 41.24 -4.20 -3.47
CA VAL A 228 42.14 -3.33 -2.69
C VAL A 228 43.60 -3.53 -3.09
N LEU A 229 44.03 -4.77 -3.26
CA LEU A 229 45.40 -5.11 -3.70
C LEU A 229 45.73 -4.55 -5.10
N GLU A 230 44.77 -4.55 -6.02
CA GLU A 230 44.97 -4.01 -7.38
C GLU A 230 44.93 -2.47 -7.45
N THR A 231 44.44 -1.81 -6.40
CA THR A 231 44.33 -0.33 -6.34
C THR A 231 45.62 0.33 -5.87
N ASP A 232 46.63 -0.45 -5.48
CA ASP A 232 47.93 -0.01 -4.92
C ASP A 232 48.85 0.74 -5.92
N GLY A 233 48.27 1.32 -6.98
CA GLY A 233 48.97 2.12 -7.99
C GLY A 233 48.12 3.22 -8.65
N GLN A 234 46.86 3.44 -8.25
CA GLN A 234 46.00 4.53 -8.74
C GLN A 234 45.52 5.39 -7.57
N SER A 235 46.01 6.63 -7.49
CA SER A 235 45.49 7.59 -6.51
C SER A 235 44.08 8.00 -6.91
N PHE A 236 43.09 7.77 -6.04
CA PHE A 236 41.72 8.25 -6.25
C PHE A 236 41.21 8.98 -5.00
N ALA A 237 40.19 9.81 -5.19
CA ALA A 237 39.57 10.55 -4.11
C ALA A 237 38.99 9.56 -3.07
N TRP A 238 39.39 9.69 -1.80
CA TRP A 238 38.92 8.90 -0.65
C TRP A 238 39.61 7.54 -0.41
N GLN A 239 40.79 7.29 -0.99
CA GLN A 239 41.59 6.09 -0.71
C GLN A 239 41.83 5.87 0.80
N ASP A 240 42.07 6.95 1.55
CA ASP A 240 42.26 6.98 3.00
C ASP A 240 40.99 6.68 3.82
N ARG A 241 39.82 6.71 3.19
CA ARG A 241 38.50 6.46 3.78
C ARG A 241 37.97 5.05 3.48
N VAL A 242 38.61 4.31 2.60
CA VAL A 242 38.25 2.92 2.30
C VAL A 242 38.60 2.02 3.48
N ARG A 243 37.66 1.14 3.85
CA ARG A 243 37.83 0.12 4.89
C ARG A 243 37.38 -1.23 4.32
N LEU A 244 38.03 -2.30 4.77
CA LEU A 244 37.58 -3.67 4.54
C LEU A 244 36.81 -4.13 5.77
N VAL A 245 35.52 -4.42 5.60
CA VAL A 245 34.65 -4.91 6.66
C VAL A 245 34.41 -6.40 6.43
N PRO A 246 34.83 -7.29 7.36
CA PRO A 246 34.50 -8.70 7.25
C PRO A 246 33.00 -8.89 7.48
N TYR A 247 32.38 -9.70 6.62
CA TYR A 247 30.98 -10.06 6.73
C TYR A 247 30.77 -11.55 6.43
N ARG A 248 29.68 -12.11 6.96
CA ARG A 248 29.26 -13.48 6.68
C ARG A 248 27.92 -13.46 5.98
N GLY A 249 27.92 -13.87 4.70
CA GLY A 249 26.69 -14.12 3.97
C GLY A 249 26.05 -15.43 4.43
N VAL A 250 24.73 -15.55 4.27
CA VAL A 250 23.97 -16.76 4.65
C VAL A 250 24.46 -18.02 3.91
N ASN A 251 25.01 -17.86 2.69
CA ASN A 251 25.50 -18.94 1.82
C ASN A 251 26.96 -18.78 1.35
N ARG A 252 27.74 -17.87 1.96
CA ARG A 252 29.17 -17.69 1.64
C ARG A 252 29.98 -17.76 2.92
N GLY A 253 31.20 -18.31 2.84
CA GLY A 253 32.15 -18.30 3.94
C GLY A 253 32.53 -16.87 4.38
N ALA A 254 33.50 -16.74 5.28
CA ALA A 254 34.04 -15.42 5.65
C ALA A 254 34.42 -14.64 4.38
N SER A 255 33.78 -13.50 4.17
CA SER A 255 33.94 -12.64 3.00
C SER A 255 34.23 -11.22 3.48
N PHE A 256 34.73 -10.35 2.61
CA PHE A 256 34.96 -8.94 2.92
C PHE A 256 34.10 -8.05 2.03
N MET A 257 33.66 -6.93 2.59
CA MET A 257 32.93 -5.87 1.93
C MET A 257 33.78 -4.60 1.96
N LEU A 258 33.88 -3.91 0.82
CA LEU A 258 34.47 -2.58 0.79
C LEU A 258 33.48 -1.60 1.42
N ALA A 259 33.98 -0.76 2.32
CA ALA A 259 33.20 0.28 2.93
C ALA A 259 33.90 1.63 2.85
N LEU A 260 33.14 2.70 2.73
CA LEU A 260 33.63 4.08 2.79
C LEU A 260 33.29 4.68 4.16
N LYS A 261 34.22 5.46 4.72
CA LYS A 261 33.97 6.28 5.91
C LYS A 261 33.48 7.68 5.49
N PRO A 262 32.18 7.99 5.68
CA PRO A 262 31.65 9.31 5.37
C PRO A 262 31.99 10.33 6.46
N ASP A 263 31.77 11.60 6.15
CA ASP A 263 31.84 12.67 7.15
C ASP A 263 30.55 12.75 7.96
N LYS A 264 29.40 12.57 7.28
CA LYS A 264 28.08 12.60 7.90
C LYS A 264 27.07 11.78 7.10
N VAL A 265 26.13 11.16 7.81
CA VAL A 265 24.93 10.55 7.26
C VAL A 265 23.71 11.17 7.90
N ARG A 266 22.74 11.56 7.09
CA ARG A 266 21.40 12.01 7.49
C ARG A 266 20.37 11.01 7.01
N ILE A 267 19.46 10.61 7.88
CA ILE A 267 18.34 9.70 7.58
C ILE A 267 17.04 10.40 7.95
N GLU A 268 16.14 10.53 6.99
CA GLU A 268 14.78 11.04 7.20
C GLU A 268 13.80 9.87 7.09
N LEU A 269 13.25 9.44 8.23
CA LEU A 269 12.41 8.25 8.33
C LEU A 269 11.19 8.55 9.21
N GLY A 270 9.98 8.32 8.69
CA GLY A 270 8.74 8.49 9.45
C GLY A 270 8.48 9.90 9.98
N GLY A 271 9.13 10.93 9.41
CA GLY A 271 9.05 12.33 9.85
C GLY A 271 10.09 12.73 10.90
N ASP A 272 10.89 11.79 11.41
CA ASP A 272 12.06 12.07 12.24
C ASP A 272 13.32 12.20 11.36
N THR A 273 14.26 13.05 11.78
CA THR A 273 15.59 13.18 11.16
C THR A 273 16.68 12.69 12.12
N PHE A 274 17.48 11.74 11.67
CA PHE A 274 18.63 11.19 12.40
C PHE A 274 19.91 11.62 11.70
N CYS A 275 20.93 11.99 12.48
CA CYS A 275 22.25 12.34 11.94
C CYS A 275 23.31 11.53 12.68
N SER A 276 24.21 10.88 11.95
CA SER A 276 25.33 10.14 12.52
C SER A 276 26.61 10.39 11.74
N THR A 277 27.72 10.54 12.47
CA THR A 277 29.09 10.57 11.93
C THR A 277 29.81 9.24 12.17
N ARG A 278 29.22 8.35 12.98
CA ARG A 278 29.79 7.06 13.39
C ARG A 278 29.10 5.94 12.61
N VAL A 279 29.41 5.84 11.33
CA VAL A 279 28.85 4.84 10.41
C VAL A 279 29.85 4.54 9.29
N LEU A 280 29.80 3.34 8.74
CA LEU A 280 30.50 2.96 7.50
C LEU A 280 29.48 2.66 6.40
N ILE A 281 29.81 3.02 5.16
CA ILE A 281 29.00 2.75 3.97
C ILE A 281 29.57 1.54 3.24
N GLY A 282 29.04 0.36 3.47
CA GLY A 282 29.34 -0.84 2.70
C GLY A 282 28.83 -0.71 1.26
N LEU A 283 29.68 -1.04 0.29
CA LEU A 283 29.38 -0.96 -1.13
C LEU A 283 28.88 -2.31 -1.65
N ASP A 284 27.63 -2.36 -2.09
CA ASP A 284 27.08 -3.52 -2.80
C ASP A 284 27.18 -3.29 -4.32
N GLY A 285 27.80 -4.22 -5.04
CA GLY A 285 27.95 -4.10 -6.49
C GLY A 285 26.66 -4.36 -7.27
N GLY A 286 25.65 -4.96 -6.64
CA GLY A 286 24.41 -5.39 -7.27
C GLY A 286 23.30 -4.34 -7.21
N THR A 287 22.07 -4.84 -7.31
CA THR A 287 20.85 -4.05 -7.10
C THR A 287 20.18 -4.58 -5.83
N LEU A 288 19.91 -3.69 -4.88
CA LEU A 288 19.33 -4.07 -3.58
C LEU A 288 17.82 -4.31 -3.69
N SER A 289 17.13 -3.61 -4.58
CA SER A 289 15.70 -3.74 -4.84
C SER A 289 15.46 -3.89 -6.34
N GLY A 290 14.88 -5.03 -6.75
CA GLY A 290 14.61 -5.33 -8.16
C GLY A 290 13.58 -4.40 -8.82
N ASP A 291 12.74 -3.73 -8.02
CA ASP A 291 11.79 -2.71 -8.46
C ASP A 291 12.26 -1.27 -8.17
N GLY A 292 13.47 -1.09 -7.62
CA GLY A 292 14.07 0.22 -7.31
C GLY A 292 13.43 0.96 -6.14
N ALA A 293 12.68 0.27 -5.28
CA ALA A 293 12.02 0.85 -4.11
C ALA A 293 13.00 1.43 -3.08
N TYR A 294 14.20 0.85 -2.97
CA TYR A 294 15.29 1.34 -2.13
C TYR A 294 16.65 0.97 -2.74
N ARG A 295 17.68 1.77 -2.43
CA ARG A 295 19.07 1.60 -2.90
C ARG A 295 20.09 1.63 -1.78
N ALA A 296 19.61 1.64 -0.54
CA ALA A 296 20.39 1.53 0.67
C ALA A 296 19.68 0.66 1.71
N VAL A 297 20.45 0.02 2.58
CA VAL A 297 19.99 -0.72 3.76
C VAL A 297 20.52 0.00 5.00
N ILE A 298 19.61 0.61 5.74
CA ILE A 298 19.89 1.40 6.94
C ILE A 298 20.08 0.45 8.13
N HIS A 299 21.17 0.61 8.86
CA HIS A 299 21.42 -0.12 10.09
C HIS A 299 20.55 0.42 11.24
N PRO A 300 19.90 -0.43 12.07
CA PRO A 300 18.95 0.01 13.09
C PRO A 300 19.55 0.99 14.11
N ASP A 301 20.81 0.78 14.50
CA ASP A 301 21.54 1.67 15.43
C ASP A 301 21.60 3.14 14.97
N LEU A 302 21.43 3.43 13.67
CA LEU A 302 21.44 4.79 13.14
C LEU A 302 20.11 5.53 13.36
N THR A 303 19.08 4.82 13.83
CA THR A 303 17.72 5.35 14.05
C THR A 303 17.36 5.44 15.54
N HIS A 304 18.34 5.28 16.44
CA HIS A 304 18.17 5.54 17.86
C HIS A 304 18.49 7.01 18.16
N LYS A 305 17.57 7.70 18.85
CA LYS A 305 17.86 9.02 19.43
C LYS A 305 18.88 8.81 20.54
N GLU A 306 20.11 9.28 20.33
CA GLU A 306 21.17 9.20 21.33
C GLU A 306 20.69 9.93 22.60
N SER A 307 20.46 9.18 23.67
CA SER A 307 20.21 9.73 25.00
C SER A 307 21.47 10.47 25.42
N ALA A 308 21.38 11.80 25.58
CA ALA A 308 22.47 12.62 26.08
C ALA A 308 23.08 11.99 27.36
N PRO A 309 24.41 11.99 27.53
CA PRO A 309 25.03 11.41 28.72
C PRO A 309 24.54 12.16 29.96
N GLU A 310 23.96 11.42 30.92
CA GLU A 310 23.70 11.91 32.27
C GLU A 310 25.00 12.46 32.85
N ALA A 311 25.00 13.75 33.19
CA ALA A 311 26.10 14.40 33.88
C ALA A 311 26.39 13.66 35.21
N PRO A 312 27.65 13.49 35.62
CA PRO A 312 27.99 12.78 36.84
C PRO A 312 27.37 13.49 38.04
N ALA A 313 26.60 12.74 38.83
CA ALA A 313 26.00 13.23 40.07
C ALA A 313 27.12 13.71 41.02
N ASP A 314 27.15 15.01 41.28
CA ASP A 314 27.94 15.60 42.34
C ASP A 314 27.54 14.97 43.68
N LYS A 315 28.46 14.22 44.27
CA LYS A 315 28.42 13.88 45.69
C LYS A 315 28.63 15.15 46.49
N VAL A 316 27.53 15.81 46.87
CA VAL A 316 27.56 16.84 47.91
C VAL A 316 27.59 16.13 49.26
N MET A 317 28.74 16.26 49.93
CA MET A 317 28.88 16.10 51.37
C MET A 317 27.88 17.01 52.10
N GLY A 318 27.15 16.43 53.05
CA GLY A 318 26.34 17.12 54.05
C GLY A 318 25.92 16.12 55.12
#